data_AF-A0A7S2P344-F1
#
_entry.id   AF-A0A7S2P344-F1
#
_cell.length_a   1.000
_cell.length_b   1.000
_cell.length_c   1.000
_cell.angle_alpha   90.00
_cell.angle_beta   90.00
_cell.angle_gamma   90.00
#
_symmetry.space_group_name_H-M   'P 1'
#
loop_
_entity.id
_entity.type
_entity.pdbx_description
1 polymer ?
#
loop_
_entity_poly.entity_id
_entity_poly.type
_entity_poly.pdbx_seq_one_letter_code
_entity_poly.pdbx_strand_id
1 'polypeptide(L)'
;MMPSVKFAPRSGSNSAVVVVDFQNEFVRAEGKLNGDVAEMMKLTGMLHKVPHVINAAREGGALVIHSPVLMKFGEKFNDEDWDPDAYGAMDNLFVEGTWNSEFADEVKPSESDIIVK
;
A
#
# COMPACT_ATOMS: atom_id res chain seq x y z
N MET A 1 -7.57 -11.84 23.56
CA MET A 1 -8.51 -11.11 22.69
C MET A 1 -7.94 -9.70 22.54
N MET A 2 -7.45 -9.31 21.37
CA MET A 2 -6.99 -7.93 21.18
C MET A 2 -8.20 -6.99 21.27
N PRO A 3 -8.11 -5.84 21.97
CA PRO A 3 -9.20 -4.88 21.98
C PRO A 3 -9.49 -4.47 20.54
N SER A 4 -10.76 -4.52 20.11
CA SER A 4 -11.15 -3.94 18.82
C SER A 4 -10.98 -2.43 18.93
N VAL A 5 -9.86 -1.91 18.43
CA VAL A 5 -9.74 -0.47 18.18
C VAL A 5 -10.76 -0.17 17.09
N LYS A 6 -11.91 0.39 17.47
CA LYS A 6 -12.84 0.96 16.50
C LYS A 6 -12.20 2.23 15.97
N PHE A 7 -11.65 2.16 14.77
CA PHE A 7 -11.44 3.36 13.98
C PHE A 7 -12.82 3.98 13.77
N ALA A 8 -13.08 5.13 14.40
CA ALA A 8 -14.33 5.84 14.29
C ALA A 8 -13.99 7.28 13.92
N PRO A 9 -13.86 7.58 12.61
CA PRO A 9 -13.68 8.96 12.20
C PRO A 9 -14.90 9.75 12.69
N ARG A 10 -14.66 10.94 13.23
CA ARG A 10 -15.74 11.79 13.72
C ARG A 10 -16.58 12.18 12.51
N SER A 11 -17.88 11.91 12.50
CA SER A 11 -18.78 12.40 11.44
C SER A 11 -18.56 13.91 11.22
N GLY A 12 -18.21 14.30 9.99
CA GLY A 12 -17.81 15.68 9.64
C GLY A 12 -16.32 16.02 9.81
N SER A 13 -15.45 15.02 10.00
CA SER A 13 -14.00 15.23 10.11
C SER A 13 -13.34 15.45 8.76
N ASN A 14 -12.44 16.44 8.66
CA ASN A 14 -11.44 16.58 7.60
C ASN A 14 -10.36 15.49 7.74
N SER A 15 -10.76 14.22 7.68
CA SER A 15 -9.88 13.07 7.91
C SER A 15 -9.86 12.16 6.69
N ALA A 16 -8.69 11.59 6.44
CA ALA A 16 -8.45 10.65 5.37
C ALA A 16 -7.59 9.49 5.89
N VAL A 17 -7.78 8.31 5.29
CA VAL A 17 -6.84 7.19 5.35
C VAL A 17 -6.07 7.18 4.05
N VAL A 18 -4.74 7.29 4.14
CA VAL A 18 -3.84 7.14 2.98
C VAL A 18 -3.25 5.73 3.02
N VAL A 19 -3.50 4.96 1.97
CA VAL A 19 -3.02 3.59 1.77
C VAL A 19 -1.83 3.65 0.82
N VAL A 20 -0.64 3.46 1.37
CA VAL A 20 0.62 3.67 0.67
C VAL A 20 1.21 2.33 0.26
N ASP A 21 1.47 2.16 -1.03
CA ASP A 21 2.28 1.08 -1.63
C ASP A 21 1.82 -0.35 -1.34
N PHE A 22 0.52 -0.57 -1.16
CA PHE A 22 -0.06 -1.92 -1.09
C PHE A 22 -0.20 -2.54 -2.48
N GLN A 23 0.94 -2.83 -3.10
CA GLN A 23 1.03 -3.42 -4.44
C GLN A 23 1.69 -4.80 -4.39
N ASN A 24 1.45 -5.60 -5.43
CA ASN A 24 1.96 -6.97 -5.49
C ASN A 24 3.49 -7.04 -5.37
N GLU A 25 4.23 -6.03 -5.84
CA GLU A 25 5.68 -5.92 -5.70
C GLU A 25 6.18 -6.13 -4.25
N PHE A 26 5.43 -5.62 -3.27
CA PHE A 26 5.71 -5.83 -1.85
C PHE A 26 4.91 -7.00 -1.28
N VAL A 27 3.64 -7.14 -1.65
CA VAL A 27 2.68 -7.97 -0.91
C VAL A 27 2.74 -9.45 -1.30
N ARG A 28 3.11 -9.77 -2.54
CA ARG A 28 3.06 -11.15 -3.07
C ARG A 28 4.47 -11.73 -3.17
N ALA A 29 4.60 -13.05 -2.99
CA ALA A 29 5.90 -13.72 -2.91
C ALA A 29 6.74 -13.59 -4.19
N GLU A 30 6.09 -13.42 -5.34
CA GLU A 30 6.72 -13.22 -6.64
C GLU A 30 7.14 -11.77 -6.89
N GLY A 31 6.72 -10.84 -6.03
CA GLY A 31 7.18 -9.45 -6.03
C GLY A 31 8.66 -9.37 -5.64
N LYS A 32 9.41 -8.52 -6.33
CA LYS A 32 10.87 -8.38 -6.17
C LYS A 32 11.25 -7.89 -4.78
N LEU A 33 10.39 -7.09 -4.14
CA LEU A 33 10.65 -6.50 -2.83
C LEU A 33 9.97 -7.24 -1.68
N ASN A 34 9.22 -8.31 -1.97
CA ASN A 34 8.52 -9.07 -0.94
C ASN A 34 9.49 -9.69 0.08
N GLY A 35 10.64 -10.18 -0.39
CA GLY A 35 11.64 -10.82 0.47
C GLY A 35 12.09 -9.95 1.64
N ASP A 36 12.15 -8.63 1.43
CA ASP A 36 12.64 -7.67 2.44
C ASP A 36 11.58 -7.36 3.50
N VAL A 37 10.29 -7.49 3.16
CA VAL A 37 9.17 -7.07 4.02
C VAL A 37 8.29 -8.22 4.50
N ALA A 38 8.41 -9.43 3.95
CA ALA A 38 7.53 -10.58 4.23
C ALA A 38 7.44 -10.94 5.71
N GLU A 39 8.58 -10.96 6.42
CA GLU A 39 8.58 -11.27 7.85
C GLU A 39 7.82 -10.21 8.66
N MET A 40 8.02 -8.93 8.33
CA MET A 40 7.35 -7.83 9.02
C MET A 40 5.86 -7.78 8.71
N MET A 41 5.45 -8.05 7.47
CA MET A 41 4.04 -8.18 7.12
C MET A 41 3.36 -9.30 7.92
N LYS A 42 4.04 -10.45 8.07
CA LYS A 42 3.55 -11.57 8.87
C LYS A 42 3.48 -11.23 10.37
N LEU A 43 4.56 -10.66 10.92
CA LEU A 43 4.67 -10.30 12.34
C LEU A 43 3.58 -9.31 12.75
N THR A 44 3.34 -8.31 11.90
CA THR A 44 2.35 -7.26 12.17
C THR A 44 0.91 -7.70 11.83
N GLY A 45 0.74 -8.67 10.93
CA GLY A 45 -0.55 -9.09 10.41
C GLY A 45 -1.25 -7.97 9.62
N MET A 46 -0.47 -7.09 8.99
CA MET A 46 -0.97 -5.85 8.39
C MET A 46 -1.98 -6.11 7.26
N LEU A 47 -1.80 -7.15 6.45
CA LEU A 47 -2.74 -7.51 5.37
C LEU A 47 -4.13 -7.90 5.87
N HIS A 48 -4.23 -8.38 7.12
CA HIS A 48 -5.53 -8.64 7.75
C HIS A 48 -6.11 -7.37 8.40
N LYS A 49 -5.27 -6.50 8.97
CA LYS A 49 -5.73 -5.35 9.78
C LYS A 49 -6.12 -4.15 8.94
N VAL A 50 -5.35 -3.83 7.90
CA VAL A 50 -5.52 -2.63 7.09
C VAL A 50 -6.87 -2.59 6.36
N PRO A 51 -7.39 -3.69 5.79
CA PRO A 51 -8.73 -3.69 5.18
C PRO A 51 -9.83 -3.26 6.16
N HIS A 52 -9.71 -3.60 7.45
CA HIS A 52 -10.66 -3.16 8.46
C HIS A 52 -10.60 -1.64 8.71
N VAL A 53 -9.40 -1.03 8.66
CA VAL A 53 -9.23 0.42 8.80
C VAL A 53 -9.84 1.13 7.60
N ILE A 54 -9.58 0.64 6.39
CA ILE A 54 -10.15 1.17 5.14
C ILE A 54 -11.67 1.11 5.18
N ASN A 55 -12.24 -0.03 5.56
CA ASN A 55 -13.70 -0.19 5.63
C ASN A 55 -14.32 0.72 6.69
N ALA A 56 -13.72 0.82 7.88
CA ALA A 56 -14.19 1.74 8.91
C ALA A 56 -14.09 3.22 8.49
N ALA A 57 -13.09 3.57 7.66
CA ALA A 57 -12.98 4.91 7.08
C ALA A 57 -14.14 5.21 6.12
N ARG A 58 -14.43 4.29 5.20
CA ARG A 58 -15.56 4.40 4.28
C ARG A 58 -16.89 4.50 5.04
N GLU A 59 -17.12 3.60 6.01
CA GLU A 59 -18.35 3.58 6.82
C GLU A 59 -18.54 4.86 7.65
N GLY A 60 -17.45 5.46 8.13
CA GLY A 60 -17.49 6.70 8.89
C GLY A 60 -17.41 7.98 8.03
N GLY A 61 -17.46 7.85 6.70
CA GLY A 61 -17.47 8.99 5.76
C GLY A 61 -16.14 9.73 5.63
N ALA A 62 -15.02 9.11 6.01
CA ALA A 62 -13.68 9.64 5.77
C ALA A 62 -13.23 9.31 4.34
N LEU A 63 -12.29 10.11 3.80
CA LEU A 63 -11.68 9.81 2.51
C LEU A 63 -10.76 8.58 2.62
N VAL A 64 -10.75 7.76 1.58
CA VAL A 64 -9.72 6.73 1.37
C VAL A 64 -8.93 7.13 0.13
N ILE A 65 -7.62 7.25 0.29
CA ILE A 65 -6.70 7.69 -0.75
C ILE A 65 -5.64 6.60 -0.92
N HIS A 66 -5.57 5.99 -2.10
CA HIS A 66 -4.51 5.07 -2.46
C HIS A 66 -3.38 5.82 -3.13
N SER A 67 -2.16 5.60 -2.66
CA SER A 67 -0.94 6.19 -3.20
C SER A 67 -0.02 5.05 -3.61
N PRO A 68 -0.17 4.51 -4.84
CA PRO A 68 0.76 3.52 -5.36
C PRO A 68 2.07 4.18 -5.82
N VAL A 69 3.15 3.40 -5.88
CA VAL A 69 4.30 3.72 -6.72
C VAL A 69 4.00 3.25 -8.14
N LEU A 70 4.26 4.09 -9.13
CA LEU A 70 4.17 3.73 -10.54
C LEU A 70 5.45 4.21 -11.23
N MET A 71 6.14 3.28 -11.88
CA MET A 71 7.38 3.54 -12.60
C MET A 71 7.23 3.23 -14.08
N LYS A 72 7.97 3.93 -14.91
CA LYS A 72 8.11 3.56 -16.33
C LYS A 72 9.02 2.35 -16.47
N PHE A 73 8.85 1.63 -17.58
CA PHE A 73 9.77 0.54 -17.92
C PHE A 73 11.21 1.04 -17.98
N GLY A 74 12.12 0.34 -17.28
CA GLY A 74 13.54 0.71 -17.17
C GLY A 74 13.85 1.87 -16.22
N GLU A 75 12.84 2.48 -15.59
CA GLU A 75 13.05 3.47 -14.52
C GLU A 75 13.58 2.78 -13.25
N LYS A 76 14.32 3.55 -12.47
CA LYS A 76 14.94 3.15 -11.20
C LYS A 76 14.71 4.24 -10.17
N PHE A 77 14.79 3.87 -8.89
CA PHE A 77 14.94 4.86 -7.83
C PHE A 77 16.26 5.63 -8.01
N ASN A 78 16.32 6.85 -7.49
CA ASN A 78 17.50 7.70 -7.66
C ASN A 78 18.70 7.12 -6.89
N ASP A 79 19.84 7.00 -7.56
CA ASP A 79 21.11 6.52 -6.98
C ASP A 79 21.65 7.47 -5.89
N GLU A 80 21.22 8.74 -5.89
CA GLU A 80 21.61 9.73 -4.88
C GLU A 80 20.80 9.64 -3.58
N ASP A 81 19.68 8.94 -3.58
CA ASP A 81 18.89 8.73 -2.37
C ASP A 81 19.59 7.68 -1.50
N TRP A 82 19.70 7.95 -0.19
CA TRP A 82 20.22 6.94 0.73
C TRP A 82 19.30 5.73 0.72
N ASP A 83 19.82 4.62 0.22
CA ASP A 83 19.07 3.38 0.06
C ASP A 83 19.71 2.26 0.88
N PRO A 84 19.21 1.99 2.10
CA PRO A 84 19.74 0.93 2.94
C PRO A 84 19.50 -0.47 2.36
N ASP A 85 18.55 -0.59 1.43
CA ASP A 85 18.05 -1.86 0.89
C ASP A 85 18.48 -2.08 -0.59
N ALA A 86 19.21 -1.12 -1.17
CA ALA A 86 19.75 -1.14 -2.53
C ALA A 86 18.71 -1.27 -3.68
N TYR A 87 17.47 -0.86 -3.46
CA TYR A 87 16.43 -0.67 -4.48
C TYR A 87 16.85 0.18 -5.69
N GLY A 88 17.69 1.20 -5.52
CA GLY A 88 18.23 2.05 -6.61
C GLY A 88 19.03 1.26 -7.65
N ALA A 89 19.64 0.15 -7.25
CA ALA A 89 20.34 -0.74 -8.19
C ALA A 89 19.37 -1.59 -9.03
N MET A 90 18.15 -1.84 -8.54
CA MET A 90 17.15 -2.68 -9.20
C MET A 90 16.46 -1.95 -10.36
N ASP A 91 16.03 -2.70 -11.37
CA ASP A 91 15.20 -2.18 -12.46
C ASP A 91 13.81 -2.79 -12.45
N ASN A 92 12.90 -2.12 -13.16
CA ASN A 92 11.56 -2.61 -13.43
C ASN A 92 10.80 -2.97 -12.15
N LEU A 93 10.90 -2.12 -11.12
CA LEU A 93 10.05 -2.15 -9.93
C LEU A 93 8.78 -1.39 -10.24
N PHE A 94 7.62 -1.85 -9.78
CA PHE A 94 6.33 -1.13 -9.90
C PHE A 94 6.00 -0.64 -11.31
N VAL A 95 6.40 -1.38 -12.36
CA VAL A 95 6.22 -0.93 -13.74
C VAL A 95 4.74 -0.78 -14.06
N GLU A 96 4.32 0.43 -14.44
CA GLU A 96 2.92 0.76 -14.68
C GLU A 96 2.29 -0.22 -15.69
N GLY A 97 1.11 -0.76 -15.34
CA GLY A 97 0.37 -1.70 -16.19
C GLY A 97 0.87 -3.14 -16.10
N THR A 98 1.84 -3.44 -15.24
CA THR A 98 2.28 -4.81 -14.94
C THR A 98 1.67 -5.30 -13.63
N TRP A 99 1.66 -6.63 -13.46
CA TRP A 99 1.16 -7.28 -12.24
C TRP A 99 1.81 -6.75 -10.95
N ASN A 100 3.11 -6.43 -10.98
CA ASN A 100 3.83 -5.90 -9.83
C ASN A 100 3.29 -4.53 -9.36
N SER A 101 2.78 -3.72 -10.29
CA SER A 101 2.17 -2.41 -10.01
C SER A 101 0.71 -2.49 -9.58
N GLU A 102 0.06 -3.65 -9.68
CA GLU A 102 -1.33 -3.80 -9.28
C GLU A 102 -1.49 -3.76 -7.76
N PHE A 103 -2.61 -3.19 -7.31
CA PHE A 103 -3.00 -3.22 -5.90
C PHE A 103 -3.20 -4.66 -5.42
N ALA A 104 -2.73 -4.93 -4.21
CA ALA A 104 -3.04 -6.18 -3.52
C ALA A 104 -4.55 -6.35 -3.34
N ASP A 105 -5.06 -7.57 -3.51
CA ASP A 105 -6.49 -7.88 -3.48
C ASP A 105 -7.18 -7.42 -2.18
N GLU A 106 -6.47 -7.50 -1.07
CA GLU A 106 -6.95 -7.19 0.28
C GLU A 106 -7.37 -5.71 0.41
N VAL A 107 -6.81 -4.83 -0.40
CA VAL A 107 -7.03 -3.38 -0.30
C VAL A 107 -7.38 -2.74 -1.64
N LYS A 108 -7.92 -3.50 -2.59
CA LYS A 108 -8.34 -2.97 -3.89
C LYS A 108 -9.18 -1.69 -3.73
N PRO A 109 -8.86 -0.62 -4.48
CA PRO A 109 -9.64 0.61 -4.44
C PRO A 109 -11.11 0.37 -4.77
N SER A 110 -11.99 1.04 -4.04
CA SER A 110 -13.42 1.13 -4.39
C SER A 110 -13.68 2.32 -5.31
N GLU A 111 -14.85 2.35 -5.96
CA GLU A 111 -15.25 3.48 -6.83
C GLU A 111 -15.29 4.83 -6.09
N SER A 112 -15.50 4.82 -4.77
CA SER A 112 -15.51 6.04 -3.94
C SER A 112 -14.12 6.47 -3.45
N ASP A 113 -13.09 5.66 -3.68
CA ASP A 113 -11.73 5.99 -3.23
C ASP A 113 -11.02 6.89 -4.24
N ILE A 114 -10.04 7.66 -3.76
CA ILE A 114 -9.14 8.44 -4.59
C ILE A 114 -7.88 7.61 -4.87
N ILE A 115 -7.36 7.67 -6.09
CA ILE A 115 -6.06 7.10 -6.44
C ILE A 115 -5.16 8.26 -6.87
N VAL A 116 -4.04 8.43 -6.17
CA VAL A 116 -2.98 9.38 -6.54
C VAL A 116 -2.22 8.83 -7.74
N LYS A 117 -1.88 9.71 -8.68
CA LYS A 117 -1.15 9.40 -9.91
C LYS A 117 0.08 10.29 -10.01
#